data_AF-A0ABD7GIK0-F1
#
_entry.id   AF-A0ABD7GIK0-F1
#
_cell.length_a   1.000
_cell.length_b   1.000
_cell.length_c   1.000
_cell.angle_alpha   90.00
_cell.angle_beta   90.00
_cell.angle_gamma   90.00
#
_symmetry.space_group_name_H-M   'P 1'
#
loop_
_entity.id
_entity.type
_entity.pdbx_description
1 polymer ?
#
loop_
_entity_poly.entity_id
_entity_poly.type
_entity_poly.pdbx_seq_one_letter_code
_entity_poly.pdbx_strand_id
1 'polypeptide(L)'
;MNIDEKSAALHDAARLCGFDGHVKVITYKNECFTHAEQIAETHMARPFPVKNSYLYCGTLDTCFYYDKENNACCSFSGLVRYGSGDYERMGTTASLVQAMLFAMDVTAKCQKSEKGDRS
;
A
#
# COMPACT_ATOMS: atom_id res chain seq x y z
N MET A 1 6.53 11.25 -8.61
CA MET A 1 5.27 10.86 -9.24
C MET A 1 4.18 11.79 -8.74
N ASN A 2 3.27 12.24 -9.61
CA ASN A 2 2.06 12.95 -9.20
C ASN A 2 1.02 11.96 -8.60
N ILE A 3 -0.12 12.46 -8.13
CA ILE A 3 -1.14 11.64 -7.46
C ILE A 3 -1.73 10.57 -8.38
N ASP A 4 -1.99 10.90 -9.64
CA ASP A 4 -2.57 9.98 -10.62
C ASP A 4 -1.59 8.85 -10.95
N GLU A 5 -0.32 9.18 -11.13
CA GLU A 5 0.77 8.22 -11.34
C GLU A 5 0.92 7.28 -10.14
N LYS A 6 0.93 7.82 -8.92
CA LYS A 6 0.99 7.01 -7.70
C LYS A 6 -0.24 6.09 -7.58
N SER A 7 -1.42 6.59 -7.96
CA SER A 7 -2.66 5.81 -7.92
C SER A 7 -2.62 4.65 -8.93
N ALA A 8 -2.19 4.92 -10.16
CA ALA A 8 -2.02 3.90 -11.19
C ALA A 8 -0.96 2.86 -10.79
N ALA A 9 0.20 3.31 -10.29
CA ALA A 9 1.27 2.41 -9.86
C ALA A 9 0.84 1.50 -8.69
N LEU A 10 0.06 2.02 -7.73
CA LEU A 10 -0.53 1.24 -6.65
C LEU A 10 -1.55 0.22 -7.17
N HIS A 11 -2.44 0.65 -8.09
CA HIS A 11 -3.42 -0.23 -8.72
C HIS A 11 -2.72 -1.41 -9.41
N ASP A 12 -1.73 -1.14 -10.24
CA ASP A 12 -1.03 -2.15 -11.02
C ASP A 12 -0.22 -3.10 -10.13
N ALA A 13 0.47 -2.55 -9.13
CA ALA A 13 1.19 -3.37 -8.14
C ALA A 13 0.25 -4.30 -7.37
N ALA A 14 -0.94 -3.82 -7.00
CA ALA A 14 -1.95 -4.62 -6.31
C ALA A 14 -2.43 -5.77 -7.21
N ARG A 15 -2.70 -5.49 -8.49
CA ARG A 15 -3.10 -6.51 -9.47
C ARG A 15 -2.03 -7.56 -9.71
N LEU A 16 -0.75 -7.16 -9.78
CA LEU A 16 0.39 -8.09 -9.90
C LEU A 16 0.49 -9.03 -8.71
N CYS A 17 0.14 -8.57 -7.51
CA CYS A 17 0.13 -9.38 -6.29
C CYS A 17 -1.16 -10.19 -6.08
N GLY A 18 -2.10 -10.14 -7.05
CA GLY A 18 -3.39 -10.84 -6.94
C GLY A 18 -4.39 -10.19 -5.98
N PHE A 19 -4.14 -8.97 -5.53
CA PHE A 19 -5.13 -8.19 -4.78
C PHE A 19 -6.17 -7.56 -5.71
N ASP A 20 -7.27 -7.07 -5.13
CA ASP A 20 -8.15 -6.16 -5.84
C ASP A 20 -7.40 -4.85 -6.15
N GLY A 21 -7.70 -4.22 -7.28
CA GLY A 21 -7.03 -2.99 -7.71
C GLY A 21 -7.56 -1.72 -7.04
N HIS A 22 -8.46 -1.80 -6.05
CA HIS A 22 -9.10 -0.61 -5.51
C HIS A 22 -8.10 0.29 -4.78
N VAL A 23 -7.89 1.48 -5.31
CA VAL A 23 -7.08 2.54 -4.71
C VAL A 23 -8.01 3.66 -4.23
N LYS A 24 -7.78 4.11 -3.01
CA LYS A 24 -8.49 5.23 -2.39
C LYS A 24 -7.57 6.43 -2.34
N VAL A 25 -8.07 7.63 -2.64
CA VAL A 25 -7.32 8.88 -2.44
C VAL A 25 -7.81 9.55 -1.16
N ILE A 26 -6.92 9.70 -0.18
CA ILE A 26 -7.21 10.41 1.07
C ILE A 26 -6.96 11.90 0.83
N THR A 27 -8.04 12.67 0.85
CA THR A 27 -8.06 14.13 0.64
C THR A 27 -8.21 14.86 1.98
N TYR A 28 -8.94 14.28 2.93
CA TYR A 28 -9.21 14.86 4.24
C TYR A 28 -8.82 13.92 5.37
N LYS A 29 -8.49 14.48 6.55
CA LYS A 29 -8.07 13.69 7.71
C LYS A 29 -9.14 12.72 8.20
N ASN A 30 -10.41 13.10 8.14
CA ASN A 30 -11.54 12.27 8.55
C ASN A 30 -11.83 11.10 7.60
N GLU A 31 -11.12 10.99 6.48
CA GLU A 31 -11.19 9.83 5.59
C GLU A 31 -10.19 8.73 6.00
N CYS A 32 -9.33 8.96 7.00
CA CYS A 32 -8.44 7.92 7.56
C CYS A 32 -9.24 7.07 8.55
N PHE A 33 -9.89 6.01 8.06
CA PHE A 33 -10.80 5.17 8.84
C PHE A 33 -10.07 4.05 9.59
N THR A 34 -8.97 3.54 9.05
CA THR A 34 -8.17 2.49 9.69
C THR A 34 -6.99 3.09 10.46
N HIS A 35 -6.52 2.39 11.50
CA HIS A 35 -5.30 2.80 12.21
C HIS A 35 -4.07 2.78 11.29
N ALA A 36 -4.02 1.85 10.33
CA ALA A 36 -2.96 1.82 9.33
C ALA A 36 -2.94 3.10 8.47
N GLU A 37 -4.09 3.58 8.01
CA GLU A 37 -4.21 4.87 7.31
C GLU A 37 -3.79 6.04 8.18
N GLN A 38 -4.13 6.03 9.48
CA GLN A 38 -3.72 7.08 10.42
C GLN A 38 -2.20 7.10 10.63
N ILE A 39 -1.55 5.94 10.69
CA ILE A 39 -0.08 5.87 10.71
C ILE A 39 0.49 6.46 9.41
N ALA A 40 -0.06 6.09 8.24
CA ALA A 40 0.39 6.65 6.97
C ALA A 40 0.22 8.18 6.92
N GLU A 41 -0.89 8.71 7.43
CA GLU A 41 -1.17 10.16 7.49
C GLU A 41 -0.10 10.94 8.26
N THR A 42 0.51 10.34 9.29
CA THR A 42 1.60 11.01 10.04
C THR A 42 2.86 11.24 9.21
N HIS A 43 3.04 10.48 8.13
CA HIS A 43 4.19 10.54 7.24
C HIS A 43 3.89 11.24 5.90
N MET A 44 2.62 11.55 5.63
CA MET A 44 2.15 11.98 4.32
C MET A 44 1.49 13.35 4.34
N ALA A 45 1.75 14.13 3.29
CA ALA A 45 0.93 15.29 2.97
C ALA A 45 -0.28 14.85 2.14
N ARG A 46 -1.46 15.41 2.43
CA ARG A 46 -2.67 15.22 1.62
C ARG A 46 -2.64 16.10 0.36
N PRO A 47 -3.26 15.67 -0.76
CA PRO A 47 -3.89 14.36 -0.95
C PRO A 47 -2.86 13.25 -1.20
N PHE A 48 -3.14 12.02 -0.76
CA PHE A 48 -2.29 10.87 -1.06
C PHE A 48 -3.11 9.61 -1.37
N PRO A 49 -2.73 8.83 -2.40
CA PRO A 49 -3.39 7.57 -2.70
C PRO A 49 -2.88 6.45 -1.79
N VAL A 50 -3.79 5.53 -1.45
CA VAL A 50 -3.53 4.36 -0.62
C VAL A 50 -4.21 3.12 -1.20
N LYS A 51 -3.59 1.97 -0.99
CA LYS A 51 -4.21 0.66 -1.19
C LYS A 51 -4.32 -0.02 0.17
N ASN A 52 -5.56 -0.24 0.62
CA ASN A 52 -5.82 -0.98 1.85
C ASN A 52 -5.99 -2.48 1.57
N SER A 53 -5.57 -3.31 2.52
CA SER A 53 -5.79 -4.75 2.50
C SER A 53 -5.84 -5.30 3.93
N TYR A 54 -6.53 -6.42 4.09
CA TYR A 54 -6.50 -7.21 5.34
C TYR A 54 -5.47 -8.36 5.27
N LEU A 55 -4.83 -8.58 4.11
CA LEU A 55 -3.86 -9.66 3.88
C LEU A 55 -4.32 -11.04 4.35
N TYR A 56 -5.62 -11.31 4.21
CA TYR A 56 -6.28 -12.53 4.68
C TYR A 56 -6.25 -12.75 6.20
N CYS A 57 -5.93 -11.72 7.00
CA CYS A 57 -6.10 -11.71 8.44
C CYS A 57 -7.44 -11.06 8.81
N GLY A 58 -8.02 -11.42 9.96
CA GLY A 58 -9.27 -10.87 10.45
C GLY A 58 -9.10 -9.56 11.22
N THR A 59 -7.96 -9.34 11.85
CA THR A 59 -7.71 -8.19 12.73
C THR A 59 -6.64 -7.23 12.24
N LEU A 60 -6.02 -7.52 11.10
CA LEU A 60 -4.90 -6.74 10.57
C LEU A 60 -5.39 -5.77 9.50
N ASP A 61 -5.20 -4.48 9.73
CA ASP A 61 -5.31 -3.44 8.71
C ASP A 61 -3.92 -3.18 8.11
N THR A 62 -3.82 -3.14 6.79
CA THR A 62 -2.61 -2.68 6.09
C THR A 62 -2.94 -1.58 5.10
N CYS A 63 -2.03 -0.62 4.98
CA CYS A 63 -2.15 0.53 4.08
C CYS A 63 -0.82 0.69 3.32
N PHE A 64 -0.89 0.48 2.00
CA PHE A 64 0.24 0.64 1.08
C PHE A 64 0.18 2.01 0.42
N TYR A 65 1.30 2.72 0.35
CA TYR A 65 1.37 4.08 -0.19
C TYR A 65 2.79 4.41 -0.69
N TYR A 66 2.91 5.48 -1.49
CA TYR A 66 4.21 6.05 -1.85
C TYR A 66 4.47 7.34 -1.08
N ASP A 67 5.62 7.42 -0.42
CA ASP A 67 6.01 8.62 0.31
C ASP A 67 6.32 9.84 -0.59
N LYS A 68 6.74 10.96 0.01
CA LYS A 68 7.11 12.18 -0.73
C LYS A 68 8.28 11.98 -1.70
N GLU A 69 9.17 11.04 -1.42
CA GLU A 69 10.34 10.68 -2.24
C GLU A 69 10.01 9.58 -3.26
N ASN A 70 8.78 9.07 -3.23
CA ASN A 70 8.26 7.97 -4.04
C ASN A 70 8.81 6.59 -3.64
N ASN A 71 9.23 6.43 -2.40
CA ASN A 71 9.55 5.12 -1.84
C ASN A 71 8.25 4.35 -1.59
N ALA A 72 8.26 3.05 -1.87
CA ALA A 72 7.16 2.16 -1.55
C ALA A 72 7.10 1.91 -0.04
N CYS A 73 5.96 2.22 0.58
CA CYS A 73 5.76 2.14 2.02
C CYS A 73 4.52 1.31 2.35
N CYS A 74 4.55 0.68 3.53
CA CYS A 74 3.40 0.01 4.12
C CYS A 74 3.35 0.35 5.60
N SER A 75 2.20 0.84 6.07
CA SER A 75 1.84 0.82 7.48
C SER A 75 0.89 -0.35 7.75
N PHE A 76 0.95 -0.91 8.94
CA PHE A 76 0.02 -1.96 9.36
C PHE A 76 -0.27 -1.84 10.85
N SER A 77 -1.46 -2.29 11.25
CA SER A 77 -1.91 -2.30 12.64
C SER A 77 -2.83 -3.50 12.86
N GLY A 78 -2.67 -4.21 13.97
CA GLY A 78 -3.55 -5.33 14.31
C GLY A 78 -3.21 -5.96 15.65
N LEU A 79 -4.07 -6.88 16.09
CA LEU A 79 -3.91 -7.63 17.33
C LEU A 79 -3.71 -9.12 17.02
N VAL A 80 -2.50 -9.62 17.26
CA VAL A 80 -2.21 -11.04 17.06
C VAL A 80 -2.21 -11.77 18.39
N ARG A 81 -3.06 -12.80 18.51
CA ARG A 81 -3.08 -13.70 19.67
C ARG A 81 -2.46 -15.05 19.29
N TYR A 82 -1.59 -15.59 20.14
CA TYR A 82 -1.04 -16.94 19.95
C TYR A 82 -2.16 -17.97 19.72
N GLY A 83 -2.00 -18.82 18.71
CA GLY A 83 -2.99 -19.84 18.32
C GLY A 83 -4.24 -19.32 17.60
N SER A 84 -4.29 -18.03 17.24
CA SER A 84 -5.34 -17.50 16.35
C SER A 84 -5.03 -17.75 14.88
N GLY A 85 -6.05 -17.72 14.02
CA GLY A 85 -5.86 -17.82 12.57
C GLY A 85 -4.95 -16.71 12.01
N ASP A 86 -4.96 -15.52 12.61
CA ASP A 86 -4.06 -14.43 12.23
C ASP A 86 -2.61 -14.75 12.60
N TYR A 87 -2.38 -15.36 13.77
CA TYR A 87 -1.05 -15.80 14.20
C TYR A 87 -0.45 -16.82 13.24
N GLU A 88 -1.22 -17.81 12.80
CA GLU A 88 -0.77 -18.82 11.84
C GLU A 88 -0.42 -18.23 10.46
N ARG A 89 -1.06 -17.10 10.10
CA ARG A 89 -0.88 -16.44 8.80
C ARG A 89 0.27 -15.44 8.77
N MET A 90 0.84 -15.05 9.90
CA MET A 90 1.85 -13.98 9.98
C MET A 90 3.02 -14.13 9.01
N GLY A 91 3.52 -15.36 8.80
CA GLY A 91 4.60 -15.60 7.82
C GLY A 91 4.16 -15.33 6.38
N THR A 92 2.93 -15.71 6.03
CA THR A 92 2.33 -15.41 4.73
C THR A 92 2.05 -13.92 4.59
N THR A 93 1.51 -13.28 5.63
CA THR A 93 1.28 -11.83 5.69
C THR A 93 2.56 -11.05 5.41
N ALA A 94 3.67 -11.39 6.08
CA ALA A 94 4.96 -10.74 5.85
C ALA A 94 5.43 -10.91 4.40
N SER A 95 5.27 -12.10 3.83
CA SER A 95 5.63 -12.39 2.44
C SER A 95 4.78 -11.57 1.45
N LEU A 96 3.48 -11.42 1.71
CA LEU A 96 2.58 -10.61 0.89
C LEU A 96 2.92 -9.12 0.96
N VAL A 97 3.27 -8.60 2.13
CA VAL A 97 3.77 -7.22 2.28
C VAL A 97 5.04 -7.02 1.45
N GLN A 98 6.01 -7.93 1.57
CA GLN A 98 7.26 -7.86 0.80
C GLN A 98 7.01 -7.89 -0.71
N ALA A 99 6.15 -8.80 -1.18
CA ALA A 99 5.79 -8.91 -2.59
C ALA A 99 5.13 -7.61 -3.09
N MET A 100 4.21 -7.04 -2.31
CA MET A 100 3.54 -5.78 -2.67
C MET A 100 4.51 -4.61 -2.74
N LEU A 101 5.38 -4.45 -1.74
CA LEU A 101 6.40 -3.39 -1.74
C LEU A 101 7.37 -3.52 -2.92
N PHE A 102 7.78 -4.75 -3.25
CA PHE A 102 8.60 -5.00 -4.43
C PHE A 102 7.86 -4.65 -5.73
N ALA A 103 6.61 -5.09 -5.88
CA ALA A 103 5.79 -4.77 -7.05
C ALA A 103 5.61 -3.25 -7.20
N MET A 104 5.38 -2.53 -6.11
CA MET A 104 5.30 -1.07 -6.09
C MET A 104 6.59 -0.39 -6.56
N ASP A 105 7.76 -0.88 -6.14
CA ASP A 105 9.05 -0.34 -6.59
C ASP A 105 9.27 -0.57 -8.10
N VAL A 106 8.94 -1.78 -8.58
CA VAL A 106 9.05 -2.14 -10.00
C VAL A 106 8.11 -1.30 -10.87
N THR A 107 6.83 -1.16 -10.49
CA THR A 107 5.84 -0.39 -11.28
C THR A 107 6.22 1.09 -11.35
N ALA A 108 6.65 1.68 -10.23
CA ALA A 108 7.11 3.07 -10.20
C ALA A 108 8.35 3.31 -11.09
N LYS A 109 9.26 2.33 -11.19
CA LYS A 109 10.44 2.42 -12.07
C LYS A 109 10.07 2.28 -13.55
N CYS A 110 9.16 1.37 -13.91
CA CYS A 110 8.71 1.18 -15.29
C CYS A 110 8.03 2.44 -15.85
N GLN A 111 7.21 3.11 -15.03
CA GLN A 111 6.56 4.37 -15.42
C GLN A 111 7.57 5.52 -15.66
N LYS A 112 8.74 5.50 -15.00
CA LYS A 112 9.80 6.49 -15.23
C LYS A 112 10.54 6.23 -16.56
N SER A 113 10.82 4.98 -16.89
CA SER A 113 11.52 4.64 -18.15
C SER A 113 10.70 4.97 -19.39
N GLU A 114 9.39 4.72 -19.36
CA GLU A 114 8.50 5.02 -20.50
C GLU A 114 8.40 6.53 -20.81
N LYS A 115 8.69 7.39 -19.83
CA LYS A 115 8.74 8.84 -20.03
C LYS A 115 10.08 9.33 -20.57
N GLY A 116 11.19 8.70 -20.18
CA GLY A 116 12.52 9.00 -20.68
C GLY A 116 12.65 8.76 -22.19
N ASP A 117 12.03 7.70 -22.70
CA ASP A 117 12.06 7.35 -24.14
C ASP A 117 11.12 8.20 -25.02
N ARG A 118 10.26 9.04 -24.42
CA ARG A 118 9.36 9.97 -25.13
C ARG A 118 9.82 11.43 -25.07
N SER A 119 11.03 11.68 -24.57
CA SER A 119 11.63 13.01 -24.37
C SER A 119 12.59 13.38 -25.49
#